data_AF-A0A7C3R359-F1
#
_entry.id   AF-A0A7C3R359-F1
#
_cell.length_a   1.000
_cell.length_b   1.000
_cell.length_c   1.000
_cell.angle_alpha   90.00
_cell.angle_beta   90.00
_cell.angle_gamma   90.00
#
_symmetry.space_group_name_H-M   'P 1'
#
loop_
_entity.id
_entity.type
_entity.pdbx_description
1 polymer ?
#
loop_
_entity_poly.entity_id
_entity_poly.type
_entity_poly.pdbx_seq_one_letter_code
_entity_poly.pdbx_strand_id
1 'polypeptide(L)' 'MNKSYFTGFVFFASILLFADGPVLKTGQTMVIKAGDDGTYQNGIARSYTTENGMVTDHVTGLQWQDDYSDNEG' A
#
# COMPACT_ATOMS: atom_id res chain seq x y z
N MET A 1 -25.88 -47.75 7.33
CA MET A 1 -26.17 -47.51 5.89
C MET A 1 -26.98 -46.22 5.81
N ASN A 2 -26.60 -45.08 5.21
CA ASN A 2 -25.57 -44.77 4.23
C ASN A 2 -25.30 -43.24 4.21
N LYS A 3 -24.00 -42.89 4.16
CA LYS A 3 -23.31 -41.78 3.46
C LYS A 3 -23.66 -40.30 3.79
N SER A 4 -22.70 -39.68 4.46
CA SER A 4 -22.44 -38.24 4.57
C SER A 4 -22.02 -37.64 3.22
N TYR A 5 -22.48 -36.42 2.92
CA TYR A 5 -21.87 -35.55 1.92
C TYR A 5 -21.80 -34.12 2.46
N PHE A 6 -20.59 -33.72 2.86
CA PHE A 6 -20.22 -32.35 3.17
C PHE A 6 -20.28 -31.53 1.88
N THR A 7 -21.24 -30.60 1.78
CA THR A 7 -21.38 -29.76 0.58
C THR A 7 -20.71 -28.41 0.86
N GLY A 8 -19.39 -28.40 0.76
CA GLY A 8 -18.59 -27.19 0.82
C GLY A 8 -18.68 -26.42 -0.48
N PHE A 9 -19.05 -25.14 -0.41
CA PHE A 9 -18.91 -24.20 -1.51
C PHE A 9 -17.93 -23.12 -1.05
N VAL A 10 -16.63 -23.38 -1.19
CA VAL A 10 -15.59 -22.38 -0.94
C VAL A 10 -15.42 -21.60 -2.24
N PHE A 11 -15.97 -20.40 -2.29
CA PHE A 11 -15.80 -19.47 -3.40
C PHE A 11 -14.40 -18.85 -3.30
N PHE A 12 -13.40 -19.42 -3.99
CA PHE A 12 -12.13 -18.73 -4.22
C PHE A 12 -12.28 -17.82 -5.45
N ALA A 13 -12.73 -16.58 -5.21
CA ALA A 13 -12.54 -15.52 -6.18
C ALA A 13 -11.09 -15.01 -6.05
N SER A 14 -10.16 -15.71 -6.70
CA SER A 14 -8.79 -15.21 -6.87
C SER A 14 -8.82 -14.11 -7.94
N ILE A 15 -9.19 -12.89 -7.56
CA ILE A 15 -8.96 -11.71 -8.40
C ILE A 15 -7.44 -11.47 -8.43
N LEU A 16 -6.85 -11.61 -9.62
CA LEU A 16 -5.53 -11.06 -9.90
C LEU A 16 -5.67 -9.54 -9.95
N LEU A 17 -5.56 -8.88 -8.79
CA LEU A 17 -5.43 -7.44 -8.72
C LEU A 17 -4.02 -7.10 -9.19
N PHE A 18 -3.83 -6.81 -10.48
CA PHE A 18 -2.67 -6.02 -10.88
C PHE A 18 -2.90 -4.65 -10.22
N ALA A 19 -2.22 -4.42 -9.10
CA ALA A 19 -2.32 -3.16 -8.38
C ALA A 19 -1.75 -2.06 -9.28
N ASP A 20 -2.62 -1.36 -9.99
CA ASP A 20 -2.34 0.04 -10.33
C ASP A 20 -2.34 0.77 -8.99
N GLY A 21 -1.17 0.81 -8.36
CA GLY A 21 -0.99 1.39 -7.05
C GLY A 21 -1.33 2.89 -7.10
N PRO A 22 -1.87 3.45 -6.01
CA PRO A 22 -2.18 4.87 -5.96
C PRO A 22 -0.95 5.73 -6.29
N VAL A 23 -1.12 6.73 -7.15
CA VAL A 23 -0.06 7.67 -7.50
C VAL A 23 0.12 8.65 -6.35
N LEU A 24 1.26 8.55 -5.66
CA LEU A 24 1.61 9.44 -4.57
C LEU A 24 2.00 10.82 -5.09
N LYS A 25 1.58 11.85 -4.36
CA LYS A 25 2.03 13.22 -4.59
C LYS A 25 3.53 13.31 -4.31
N THR A 26 4.26 13.93 -5.22
CA THR A 26 5.65 14.30 -4.97
C THR A 26 5.74 15.71 -4.40
N GLY A 27 6.91 16.08 -3.87
CA GLY A 27 7.17 17.44 -3.42
C GLY A 27 7.54 18.41 -4.56
N GLN A 28 7.46 17.98 -5.82
CA GLN A 28 7.84 18.81 -6.95
C GLN A 28 6.80 19.92 -7.18
N THR A 29 7.24 21.18 -7.10
CA THR A 29 6.40 22.36 -7.35
C THR A 29 6.81 23.15 -8.58
N MET A 30 8.03 22.94 -9.09
CA MET A 30 8.53 23.56 -10.31
C MET A 30 8.41 22.61 -11.50
N VAL A 31 7.98 23.15 -12.64
CA VAL A 31 7.97 22.44 -13.93
C VAL A 31 9.39 22.43 -14.50
N ILE A 32 10.00 21.25 -14.55
CA ILE A 32 11.28 21.00 -15.23
C ILE A 32 11.01 20.60 -16.69
N LYS A 33 9.93 19.84 -16.93
CA LYS A 33 9.46 19.45 -18.25
C LYS A 33 7.94 19.32 -18.25
N ALA A 34 7.30 19.73 -19.35
CA ALA A 34 5.86 19.53 -19.51
C ALA A 34 5.47 18.06 -19.27
N GLY A 35 4.51 17.86 -18.37
CA GLY A 35 4.00 16.54 -18.00
C GLY A 35 4.66 15.92 -16.76
N ASP A 36 5.57 16.63 -16.10
CA ASP A 36 6.08 16.23 -14.78
C ASP A 36 5.11 16.56 -13.65
N ASP A 37 5.45 16.15 -12.41
CA ASP A 37 4.56 16.39 -11.27
C ASP A 37 4.53 17.86 -10.86
N GLY A 38 5.53 18.67 -11.21
CA GLY A 38 5.46 20.13 -11.07
C GLY A 38 4.32 20.75 -11.88
N THR A 39 3.96 20.13 -13.02
CA THR A 39 2.85 20.53 -13.89
C THR A 39 1.49 20.16 -13.30
N TYR A 40 1.37 18.95 -12.74
CA TYR A 40 0.07 18.40 -12.31
C TYR A 40 -0.17 18.52 -10.81
N GLN A 41 0.80 18.12 -9.99
CA GLN A 41 0.71 18.12 -8.53
C GLN A 41 -0.52 17.37 -7.99
N ASN A 42 -0.99 16.37 -8.75
CA ASN A 42 -2.30 15.72 -8.60
C ASN A 42 -2.24 14.35 -7.91
N GLY A 43 -1.12 13.99 -7.28
CA GLY A 43 -1.03 12.75 -6.51
C GLY A 43 -1.73 12.82 -5.15
N ILE A 44 -1.87 11.65 -4.52
CA ILE A 44 -2.42 11.51 -3.16
C ILE A 44 -1.35 11.89 -2.13
N ALA A 45 -1.72 12.70 -1.15
CA ALA A 45 -0.81 13.04 -0.06
C ALA A 45 -0.41 11.78 0.72
N ARG A 46 0.87 11.69 1.09
CA ARG A 46 1.39 10.56 1.87
C ARG A 46 0.72 10.49 3.24
N SER A 47 0.47 9.27 3.72
CA SER A 47 -0.13 9.01 5.03
C SER A 47 0.48 7.75 5.63
N TYR A 48 1.16 7.89 6.77
CA TYR A 48 1.80 6.78 7.49
C TYR A 48 1.51 6.85 8.98
N THR A 49 1.41 5.69 9.62
CA THR A 49 1.49 5.54 11.07
C THR A 49 2.64 4.61 11.45
N THR A 50 3.23 4.86 12.60
CA THR A 50 4.23 3.97 13.19
C THR A 50 3.70 3.48 14.54
N GLU A 51 3.59 2.17 14.69
CA GLU A 51 3.13 1.53 15.93
C GLU A 51 3.95 0.26 16.18
N ASN A 52 4.49 0.09 17.39
CA ASN A 52 5.27 -1.10 17.79
C ASN A 52 6.40 -1.46 16.83
N GLY A 53 7.10 -0.46 16.28
CA GLY A 53 8.18 -0.65 15.32
C GLY A 53 7.72 -1.03 13.91
N MET A 54 6.42 -1.00 13.61
CA MET A 54 5.89 -1.23 12.27
C MET A 54 5.41 0.08 11.68
N VAL A 55 5.87 0.41 10.47
CA VAL A 55 5.36 1.53 9.70
C VAL A 55 4.30 1.01 8.73
N THR A 56 3.13 1.63 8.74
CA THR A 56 2.02 1.33 7.83
C THR A 56 1.79 2.51 6.90
N ASP A 57 1.82 2.26 5.59
CA ASP A 57 1.38 3.20 4.56
C ASP A 57 -0.13 3.02 4.32
N HIS A 58 -0.92 4.02 4.70
CA HIS A 58 -2.37 3.98 4.51
C HIS A 58 -2.81 4.17 3.07
N VAL A 59 -1.93 4.69 2.21
CA VAL A 59 -2.23 4.94 0.80
C VAL A 59 -1.99 3.66 0.00
N THR A 60 -0.84 3.01 0.19
CA THR A 60 -0.49 1.81 -0.58
C THR A 60 -0.88 0.49 0.10
N GLY A 61 -1.14 0.51 1.42
CA GLY A 61 -1.34 -0.69 2.22
C GLY A 61 -0.05 -1.46 2.50
N LEU A 62 1.10 -0.93 2.10
CA LEU A 62 2.40 -1.53 2.38
C LEU A 62 2.78 -1.33 3.85
N GLN A 63 3.47 -2.31 4.41
CA GLN A 63 4.00 -2.28 5.76
C GLN A 63 5.46 -2.69 5.77
N TRP A 64 6.28 -2.03 6.59
CA TRP A 64 7.66 -2.42 6.83
C TRP A 64 8.01 -2.30 8.31
N GLN A 65 8.91 -3.17 8.74
CA GLN A 65 9.53 -3.08 10.06
C GLN A 65 10.44 -1.85 10.05
N ASP A 66 10.15 -0.91 10.94
CA ASP A 66 11.07 0.14 11.33
C ASP A 66 12.17 -0.51 12.17
N ASP A 67 13.44 -0.27 11.80
CA ASP A 67 14.55 -0.73 12.61
C ASP A 67 14.64 0.16 13.84
N TYR A 68 13.98 -0.28 14.91
CA TYR A 68 14.25 0.22 16.26
C TYR A 68 15.59 -0.38 16.71
N SER A 69 16.68 -0.03 16.02
CA SER A 69 17.99 -0.13 16.63
C SER A 69 18.06 1.02 17.61
N ASP A 70 18.09 0.70 18.91
CA ASP A 70 18.50 1.67 19.92
C ASP A 70 19.86 2.20 19.47
N ASN A 71 19.88 3.40 18.88
CA ASN A 71 21.10 4.11 18.56
C ASN A 71 21.62 4.67 19.89
N GLU A 72 21.99 3.78 20.80
CA GLU A 72 22.66 4.10 22.05
C GLU A 72 24.07 4.58 21.67
N GLY A 73 24.21 5.90 21.56
CA GLY A 73 25.50 6.59 21.52
C GLY A 73 26.19 6.61 22.87
#